data_AF-A0A2J5PCD7-F1
#
_entry.id   AF-A0A2J5PCD7-F1
#
_cell.length_a   1.000
_cell.length_b   1.000
_cell.length_c   1.000
_cell.angle_alpha   90.00
_cell.angle_beta   90.00
_cell.angle_gamma   90.00
#
_symmetry.space_group_name_H-M   'P 1'
#
loop_
_entity.id
_entity.type
_entity.pdbx_description
1 polymer ?
#
loop_
_entity_poly.entity_id
_entity_poly.type
_entity_poly.pdbx_seq_one_letter_code
_entity_poly.pdbx_strand_id
1 'polypeptide(L)' 'MKKKLTSADMHDVEVLADTPWFSMRKVGIDMAPGDRRDFFSIHYPRPAVGIVAMQDDKV' A
#
# COMPACT_ATOMS: atom_id res chain seq x y z
N MET A 1 18.92 -16.29 1.31
CA MET A 1 18.75 -14.84 1.06
C MET A 1 17.30 -14.58 0.68
N LYS A 2 16.62 -13.57 1.27
CA LYS A 2 15.24 -13.24 0.87
C LYS A 2 15.26 -12.44 -0.45
N LYS A 3 14.36 -12.76 -1.38
CA LYS A 3 14.18 -12.03 -2.65
C LYS A 3 13.84 -10.57 -2.34
N LYS A 4 14.48 -9.62 -3.02
CA LYS A 4 14.09 -8.21 -2.99
C LYS A 4 12.92 -8.04 -3.96
N LEU A 5 11.74 -7.70 -3.44
CA LEU A 5 10.55 -7.48 -4.25
C LEU A 5 10.64 -6.15 -5.00
N THR A 6 10.16 -6.15 -6.24
CA THR A 6 10.09 -4.99 -7.14
C THR A 6 8.69 -4.90 -7.76
N SER A 7 8.41 -3.81 -8.47
CA SER A 7 7.13 -3.65 -9.18
C SER A 7 6.90 -4.69 -10.27
N ALA A 8 7.98 -5.28 -10.83
CA ALA A 8 7.88 -6.34 -11.83
C ALA A 8 7.31 -7.65 -11.27
N ASP A 9 7.35 -7.83 -9.94
CA ASP A 9 6.80 -8.99 -9.24
C ASP A 9 5.31 -8.84 -8.93
N MET A 10 4.69 -7.69 -9.25
CA MET A 10 3.28 -7.38 -8.98
C MET A 10 2.43 -7.67 -10.22
N HIS A 11 1.33 -8.39 -10.03
CA HIS A 11 0.45 -8.86 -11.09
C HIS A 11 -1.03 -8.68 -10.72
N ASP A 12 -1.88 -8.60 -11.75
CA ASP A 12 -3.35 -8.60 -11.64
C ASP A 12 -3.88 -7.63 -10.58
N VAL A 13 -3.47 -6.36 -10.69
CA VAL A 13 -3.97 -5.30 -9.81
C VAL A 13 -5.46 -5.09 -10.09
N GLU A 14 -6.30 -5.50 -9.15
CA GLU A 14 -7.76 -5.42 -9.25
C GLU A 14 -8.32 -4.49 -8.17
N VAL A 15 -9.23 -3.60 -8.54
CA VAL A 15 -10.02 -2.81 -7.58
C VAL A 15 -11.24 -3.62 -7.20
N LEU A 16 -11.29 -4.09 -5.95
CA LEU A 16 -12.39 -4.91 -5.44
C LEU A 16 -13.56 -4.07 -4.91
N ALA A 17 -13.24 -2.90 -4.35
CA ALA A 17 -14.24 -1.94 -3.90
C ALA A 17 -13.70 -0.53 -4.13
N ASP A 18 -14.57 0.36 -4.60
CA ASP A 18 -14.27 1.76 -4.78
C ASP A 18 -15.36 2.59 -4.09
N THR A 19 -14.94 3.43 -3.15
CA THR A 19 -15.83 4.26 -2.34
C THR A 19 -15.32 5.70 -2.36
N PRO A 20 -16.16 6.68 -1.97
CA PRO A 20 -15.71 8.07 -1.86
C PRO A 20 -14.53 8.31 -0.90
N TRP A 21 -14.29 7.39 0.05
CA TRP A 21 -13.27 7.54 1.08
C TRP A 21 -12.01 6.71 0.84
N PHE A 22 -12.15 5.54 0.23
CA PHE A 22 -11.04 4.63 -0.05
C PHE A 22 -11.38 3.66 -1.18
N SER A 23 -10.32 3.07 -1.76
CA SER A 23 -10.43 1.91 -2.65
C SER A 23 -9.70 0.71 -2.03
N MET A 24 -10.30 -0.48 -2.14
CA MET A 24 -9.65 -1.75 -1.79
C MET A 24 -9.09 -2.38 -3.05
N ARG A 25 -7.81 -2.73 -3.02
CA ARG A 25 -7.12 -3.36 -4.15
C ARG A 25 -6.53 -4.69 -3.76
N LYS A 26 -6.66 -5.66 -4.66
CA LYS A 26 -5.97 -6.94 -4.62
C LYS A 26 -4.81 -6.89 -5.60
N VAL A 27 -3.66 -7.43 -5.19
CA VAL A 27 -2.50 -7.61 -6.06
C VAL A 27 -1.87 -8.96 -5.79
N GLY A 28 -1.58 -9.71 -6.85
CA GLY A 28 -0.75 -10.90 -6.75
C GLY A 28 0.73 -10.53 -6.76
N ILE A 29 1.51 -11.10 -5.85
CA ILE A 29 2.96 -10.88 -5.80
C ILE A 29 3.68 -12.22 -5.84
N ASP A 30 4.61 -12.34 -6.77
CA ASP A 30 5.49 -13.50 -6.89
C ASP A 30 6.63 -13.43 -5.87
N MET A 31 6.47 -14.18 -4.78
CA MET A 31 7.42 -14.23 -3.67
C MET A 31 8.67 -15.07 -4.03
N ALA A 32 8.47 -16.09 -4.86
CA ALA A 32 9.49 -16.97 -5.45
C ALA A 32 8.92 -17.64 -6.72
N PRO A 33 9.74 -18.31 -7.56
CA PRO A 33 9.23 -19.04 -8.72
C PRO A 33 8.15 -20.06 -8.31
N GLY A 34 6.92 -19.87 -8.80
CA GLY A 34 5.77 -20.70 -8.46
C GLY A 34 5.11 -20.43 -7.09
N ASP A 35 5.60 -19.47 -6.30
CA ASP A 35 4.98 -19.02 -5.04
C ASP A 35 4.38 -17.63 -5.22
N ARG A 36 3.18 -17.59 -5.83
CA ARG A 36 2.39 -16.38 -5.98
C ARG A 36 1.43 -16.23 -4.80
N ARG A 37 1.37 -15.04 -4.20
CA ARG A 37 0.46 -14.73 -3.09
C ARG A 37 -0.35 -13.49 -3.36
N ASP A 38 -1.58 -13.51 -2.89
CA ASP A 38 -2.48 -12.36 -2.98
C ASP A 38 -2.34 -11.46 -1.75
N PHE A 39 -2.19 -10.17 -2.01
CA PHE A 39 -2.16 -9.11 -1.00
C PHE A 39 -3.32 -8.15 -1.22
N PHE A 40 -3.85 -7.66 -0.11
CA PHE A 40 -4.94 -6.70 -0.10
C PHE A 40 -4.45 -5.41 0.52
N SER A 41 -4.83 -4.29 -0.09
CA SER A 41 -4.40 -2.95 0.32
C SER A 41 -5.56 -1.98 0.26
N ILE A 42 -5.62 -1.08 1.24
CA ILE A 42 -6.57 0.03 1.26
C ILE A 42 -5.82 1.28 0.81
N HIS A 43 -6.31 1.93 -0.24
CA HIS A 43 -5.77 3.15 -0.79
C HIS A 43 -6.73 4.31 -0.54
N TYR A 44 -6.25 5.33 0.16
CA TYR A 44 -6.97 6.59 0.37
C TYR A 44 -6.62 7.58 -0.75
N PRO A 45 -7.60 8.32 -1.30
CA PRO A 45 -7.36 9.32 -2.34
C PRO A 45 -6.58 10.52 -1.81
N ARG A 46 -6.62 10.79 -0.50
CA ARG A 46 -5.82 11.80 0.17
C ARG A 46 -4.90 11.11 1.18
N PRO A 47 -3.57 11.31 1.10
CA PRO A 47 -2.66 10.75 2.09
C PRO A 47 -2.91 11.37 3.46
N ALA A 48 -2.68 10.61 4.52
CA ALA A 48 -2.72 11.14 5.88
C ALA A 48 -1.64 12.22 6.04
N VAL A 49 -2.00 13.36 6.63
CA VAL A 49 -1.07 14.43 6.96
C VAL A 49 -0.73 14.31 8.45
N GLY A 50 0.54 14.08 8.75
CA GLY A 50 1.06 14.18 10.11
C GLY A 50 1.34 15.65 10.46
N ILE A 51 0.75 16.16 11.54
CA ILE A 51 1.03 17.49 12.04
C ILE A 51 2.11 17.36 13.12
N VAL A 52 3.25 18.02 12.92
CA VAL A 52 4.26 18.22 13.96
C VAL A 52 4.07 19.62 14.51
N ALA A 53 3.48 19.73 15.69
CA ALA A 53 3.41 20.99 16.41
C ALA A 53 4.69 21.13 17.26
N MET A 54 5.49 22.14 16.96
CA MET A 54 6.64 22.53 17.78
C MET A 54 6.25 23.77 18.57
N GLN A 55 6.44 23.72 19.89
CA GLN A 55 6.31 24.90 20.73
C GLN A 55 7.64 25.64 20.69
N ASP A 56 7.62 26.89 20.21
CA ASP A 56 8.75 27.82 20.35
C ASP A 56 8.54 28.62 21.63
N ASP A 57 9.42 28.40 22.59
CA ASP A 57 9.50 28.98 23.94
C ASP A 57 8.25 28.94 24.85
N LYS A 58 8.50 28.82 26.16
CA LYS A 58 7.49 29.07 27.20
C LYS A 58 7.49 30.57 27.48
N VAL A 59 6.38 31.25 27.18
CA VAL A 59 6.09 32.57 27.76
C VAL A 59 5.59 32.39 29.19
#